data_AF-A0A0M4RNV7-F1
#
_entry.id   AF-A0A0M4RNV7-F1
#
_cell.length_a   1.000
_cell.length_b   1.000
_cell.length_c   1.000
_cell.angle_alpha   90.00
_cell.angle_beta   90.00
_cell.angle_gamma   90.00
#
_symmetry.space_group_name_H-M   'P 1'
#
loop_
_entity.id
_entity.type
_entity.pdbx_description
1 polymer ?
#
loop_
_entity_poly.entity_id
_entity_poly.type
_entity_poly.pdbx_seq_one_letter_code
_entity_poly.pdbx_strand_id
1 'polypeptide(L)'
;MVRNRILSPSVLVWFRTPASVWWGFAAVHLFFLAWMMSFIVHGNTFSDTEQYRQWAQLGYNPGDLGDIISPWVYPVLAQIPIFAANVFGPALYLLGWTLIIIVLDAVGLFYLTRGPRAQRGIAPAWFWLFFTIFMGYLSFARVEGITAPIVLIALLFAADRPVVAAVLLSVATWIKVWPAAVVAPLLIASAQRVRVLLAGVAVSAVVAGATVLTGAGSHLFDFAINQGERGMQLEASFSTPWVWLSVLSIGGAQIADNVAINSTEVYGPGADVAAMLMQPLLIIATVAGALLMIWALRRGAEREELLLEGSLLMVTAFIVFNKVGSPQFIIWLAPVVVAGLTHNWDRWKVPATLLMGIAFTTFVIYPLFYTPLIHANPIMAAVLTIRNVLLVTLLVWAVRRTIELGRKASHEKDTLAQPQTPTPR
;
A
#
# COMPACT_ATOMS: atom_id res chain seq x y z
N MET A 1 10.67 32.60 -8.39
CA MET A 1 11.52 33.13 -9.49
C MET A 1 12.58 32.16 -10.02
N VAL A 2 12.87 31.01 -9.37
CA VAL A 2 13.85 30.01 -9.90
C VAL A 2 13.27 29.11 -11.01
N ARG A 3 11.95 28.90 -11.02
CA ARG A 3 11.24 27.97 -11.93
C ARG A 3 11.36 28.29 -13.43
N ASN A 4 11.61 29.55 -13.80
CA ASN A 4 11.70 29.99 -15.19
C ASN A 4 13.15 30.03 -15.75
N ARG A 5 14.17 29.67 -14.96
CA ARG A 5 15.57 29.71 -15.41
C ARG A 5 16.08 28.40 -16.01
N ILE A 6 15.37 27.28 -15.81
CA ILE A 6 15.85 25.94 -16.17
C ILE A 6 15.06 25.32 -17.33
N LEU A 7 13.75 25.55 -17.40
CA LEU A 7 12.88 25.02 -18.45
C LEU A 7 12.16 26.16 -19.18
N SER A 8 12.08 26.06 -20.50
CA SER A 8 11.32 27.02 -21.30
C SER A 8 9.83 26.99 -20.93
N PRO A 9 9.09 28.09 -21.11
CA PRO A 9 7.65 28.13 -20.87
C PRO A 9 6.87 27.07 -21.66
N SER A 10 7.30 26.76 -22.89
CA SER A 10 6.68 25.72 -23.73
C SER A 10 6.83 24.31 -23.12
N VAL A 11 7.99 24.00 -22.55
CA VAL A 11 8.22 22.73 -21.85
C VAL A 11 7.35 22.63 -20.60
N LEU A 12 7.23 23.72 -19.83
CA LEU A 12 6.36 23.76 -18.64
C LEU A 12 4.88 23.56 -18.98
N VAL A 13 4.42 24.08 -20.13
CA VAL A 13 3.06 23.86 -20.62
C VAL A 13 2.87 22.40 -21.05
N TRP A 14 3.83 21.83 -21.78
CA TRP A 14 3.78 20.43 -22.20
C TRP A 14 3.70 19.47 -21.00
N PHE A 15 4.51 19.67 -19.96
CA PHE A 15 4.50 18.86 -18.73
C PHE A 15 3.18 18.91 -17.95
N ARG A 16 2.24 19.79 -18.32
CA ARG A 16 0.89 19.87 -17.73
C ARG A 16 -0.17 19.16 -18.57
N THR A 17 0.23 18.47 -19.63
CA THR A 17 -0.69 17.75 -20.53
C THR A 17 -0.76 16.26 -20.18
N PRO A 18 -1.92 15.60 -20.40
CA PRO A 18 -2.03 14.14 -20.32
C PRO A 18 -0.99 13.43 -21.18
N ALA A 19 -0.73 13.93 -22.40
CA ALA A 19 0.24 13.36 -23.32
C ALA A 19 1.65 13.27 -22.72
N SER A 20 2.09 14.29 -21.99
CA SER A 20 3.40 14.26 -21.33
C SER A 20 3.52 13.15 -20.29
N VAL A 21 2.45 12.89 -19.54
CA VAL A 21 2.40 11.81 -18.54
C VAL A 21 2.45 10.45 -19.23
N TRP A 22 1.75 10.26 -20.34
CA TRP A 22 1.81 9.01 -21.11
C TRP A 22 3.20 8.76 -21.72
N TRP A 23 3.90 9.80 -22.16
CA TRP A 23 5.31 9.68 -22.53
C TRP A 23 6.20 9.32 -21.34
N GLY A 24 5.96 9.92 -20.17
CA GLY A 24 6.63 9.55 -18.93
C GLY A 24 6.37 8.08 -18.55
N PHE A 25 5.12 7.63 -18.66
CA PHE A 25 4.73 6.25 -18.44
C PHE A 25 5.48 5.31 -19.36
N ALA A 26 5.48 5.58 -20.67
CA ALA A 26 6.21 4.77 -21.64
C ALA A 26 7.71 4.71 -21.30
N ALA A 27 8.33 5.85 -20.98
CA ALA A 27 9.74 5.90 -20.61
C ALA A 27 10.05 5.06 -19.35
N VAL A 28 9.27 5.20 -18.29
CA VAL A 28 9.47 4.47 -17.02
C VAL A 28 9.27 2.97 -17.21
N HIS A 29 8.16 2.56 -17.85
CA HIS A 29 7.82 1.15 -17.98
C HIS A 29 8.68 0.44 -19.00
N LEU A 30 9.06 1.09 -20.12
CA LEU A 30 10.02 0.54 -21.06
C LEU A 30 11.41 0.43 -20.45
N PHE A 31 11.83 1.37 -19.60
CA PHE A 31 13.10 1.27 -18.87
C PHE A 31 13.12 0.02 -17.96
N PHE A 32 12.10 -0.16 -17.12
CA PHE A 32 12.03 -1.33 -16.24
C PHE A 32 11.86 -2.64 -17.04
N LEU A 33 11.06 -2.64 -18.10
CA LEU A 33 10.93 -3.80 -18.98
C LEU A 33 12.27 -4.15 -19.65
N ALA A 34 12.98 -3.16 -20.19
CA ALA A 34 14.30 -3.38 -20.80
C ALA A 34 15.33 -3.90 -19.78
N TRP A 35 15.31 -3.38 -18.56
CA TRP A 35 16.12 -3.93 -17.47
C TRP A 35 15.74 -5.38 -17.15
N MET A 36 14.44 -5.68 -17.05
CA MET A 36 13.94 -7.05 -16.82
C MET A 36 14.23 -8.02 -17.96
N MET A 37 14.38 -7.52 -19.19
CA MET A 37 14.78 -8.36 -20.33
C MET A 37 16.12 -9.05 -20.08
N SER A 38 17.01 -8.48 -19.26
CA SER A 38 18.26 -9.15 -18.86
C SER A 38 18.04 -10.48 -18.12
N PHE A 39 16.90 -10.65 -17.44
CA PHE A 39 16.48 -11.90 -16.81
C PHE A 39 15.62 -12.75 -17.75
N ILE A 40 14.64 -12.13 -18.41
CA ILE A 40 13.64 -12.81 -19.25
C ILE A 40 14.30 -13.61 -20.39
N VAL A 41 15.31 -13.06 -21.07
CA VAL A 41 15.96 -13.76 -22.20
C VAL A 41 16.70 -15.03 -21.79
N HIS A 42 17.02 -15.17 -20.50
CA HIS A 42 17.66 -16.35 -19.92
C HIS A 42 16.65 -17.30 -19.27
N GLY A 43 15.35 -16.99 -19.34
CA GLY A 43 14.32 -17.75 -18.64
C GLY A 43 14.35 -17.55 -17.11
N ASN A 44 14.98 -16.49 -16.61
CA ASN A 44 15.12 -16.22 -15.19
C ASN A 44 14.02 -15.30 -14.68
N THR A 45 13.74 -15.41 -13.38
CA THR A 45 12.98 -14.42 -12.63
C THR A 45 13.83 -13.87 -11.47
N PHE A 46 13.28 -13.00 -10.63
CA PHE A 46 13.98 -12.48 -9.46
C PHE A 46 13.00 -12.12 -8.33
N SER A 47 13.49 -11.99 -7.09
CA SER A 47 12.64 -11.68 -5.93
C SER A 47 11.49 -12.73 -5.83
N ASP A 48 10.34 -12.36 -5.25
CA ASP A 48 9.17 -13.22 -5.13
C ASP A 48 8.60 -13.74 -6.47
N THR A 49 8.96 -13.16 -7.62
CA THR A 49 8.44 -13.65 -8.91
C THR A 49 8.89 -15.07 -9.23
N GLU A 50 9.99 -15.54 -8.64
CA GLU A 50 10.42 -16.94 -8.74
C GLU A 50 9.45 -17.86 -8.00
N GLN A 51 9.10 -17.47 -6.78
CA GLN A 51 8.13 -18.20 -5.98
C GLN A 51 6.75 -18.21 -6.64
N TYR A 52 6.33 -17.09 -7.24
CA TYR A 52 5.06 -17.04 -7.97
C TYR A 52 5.10 -17.97 -9.20
N ARG A 53 6.23 -18.03 -9.91
CA ARG A 53 6.43 -18.97 -11.03
C ARG A 53 6.31 -20.42 -10.56
N GLN A 54 6.99 -20.78 -9.47
CA GLN A 54 6.92 -22.12 -8.88
C GLN A 54 5.48 -22.50 -8.55
N TRP A 55 4.72 -21.60 -7.92
CA TRP A 55 3.29 -21.83 -7.65
C TRP A 55 2.48 -22.03 -8.93
N ALA A 56 2.69 -21.20 -9.94
CA ALA A 56 2.01 -21.32 -11.23
C ALA A 56 2.32 -22.64 -11.96
N GLN A 57 3.47 -23.27 -11.69
CA GLN A 57 3.83 -24.59 -12.23
C GLN A 57 3.28 -25.76 -11.40
N LEU A 58 3.25 -25.62 -10.08
CA LEU A 58 2.79 -26.67 -9.16
C LEU A 58 1.26 -26.78 -9.09
N GLY A 59 0.54 -25.71 -9.42
CA GLY A 59 -0.90 -25.61 -9.20
C GLY A 59 -1.22 -24.84 -7.92
N TYR A 60 -2.42 -24.26 -7.85
CA TYR A 60 -2.76 -23.32 -6.78
C TYR A 60 -3.11 -24.01 -5.46
N ASN A 61 -3.35 -25.33 -5.50
CA ASN A 61 -3.55 -26.18 -4.33
C ASN A 61 -2.71 -27.48 -4.45
N PRO A 62 -1.37 -27.37 -4.40
CA PRO A 62 -0.49 -28.51 -4.62
C PRO A 62 -0.52 -29.47 -3.42
N GLY A 63 -0.51 -30.78 -3.69
CA GLY A 63 -0.59 -31.82 -2.66
C GLY A 63 0.73 -32.11 -1.93
N ASP A 64 1.86 -31.75 -2.52
CA ASP A 64 3.19 -31.78 -1.92
C ASP A 64 3.94 -30.50 -2.32
N LEU A 65 4.52 -29.84 -1.31
CA LEU A 65 5.24 -28.58 -1.46
C LEU A 65 6.76 -28.76 -1.29
N GLY A 66 7.23 -29.90 -0.74
CA GLY A 66 8.61 -30.02 -0.30
C GLY A 66 9.05 -28.81 0.53
N ASP A 67 10.11 -28.13 0.09
CA ASP A 67 10.65 -26.92 0.72
C ASP A 67 10.02 -25.60 0.22
N ILE A 68 9.02 -25.66 -0.66
CA ILE A 68 8.39 -24.48 -1.26
C ILE A 68 7.32 -23.93 -0.33
N ILE A 69 7.34 -22.61 -0.11
CA ILE A 69 6.32 -21.94 0.70
C ILE A 69 4.95 -22.10 0.03
N SER A 70 3.92 -22.41 0.82
CA SER A 70 2.56 -22.58 0.32
C SER A 70 2.03 -21.33 -0.41
N PRO A 71 1.33 -21.47 -1.56
CA PRO A 71 0.64 -20.35 -2.22
C PRO A 71 -0.42 -19.68 -1.33
N TRP A 72 -0.93 -20.41 -0.32
CA TRP A 72 -1.96 -19.96 0.61
C TRP A 72 -1.48 -18.94 1.64
N VAL A 73 -0.20 -18.52 1.60
CA VAL A 73 0.27 -17.31 2.29
C VAL A 73 -0.37 -16.02 1.73
N TYR A 74 -0.98 -16.10 0.54
CA TYR A 74 -1.84 -15.07 -0.02
C TYR A 74 -3.31 -15.53 -0.05
N PRO A 75 -4.27 -14.61 0.09
CA PRO A 75 -5.66 -14.94 -0.16
C PRO A 75 -5.90 -15.35 -1.63
N VAL A 76 -6.93 -16.18 -1.85
CA VAL A 76 -7.09 -17.01 -3.06
C VAL A 76 -7.11 -16.23 -4.38
N LEU A 77 -7.57 -14.98 -4.43
CA LEU A 77 -7.59 -14.23 -5.70
C LEU A 77 -6.20 -13.79 -6.14
N ALA A 78 -5.18 -13.85 -5.27
CA ALA A 78 -3.79 -13.67 -5.67
C ALA A 78 -3.35 -14.69 -6.72
N GLN A 79 -3.95 -15.88 -6.70
CA GLN A 79 -3.64 -16.94 -7.64
C GLN A 79 -4.01 -16.54 -9.08
N ILE A 80 -5.00 -15.67 -9.29
CA ILE A 80 -5.41 -15.26 -10.66
C ILE A 80 -4.24 -14.61 -11.43
N PRO A 81 -3.63 -13.49 -10.98
CA PRO A 81 -2.52 -12.88 -11.69
C PRO A 81 -1.25 -13.75 -11.69
N ILE A 82 -1.02 -14.54 -10.63
CA ILE A 82 0.11 -15.48 -10.55
C ILE A 82 0.03 -16.52 -11.66
N PHE A 83 -1.12 -17.15 -11.84
CA PHE A 83 -1.30 -18.15 -12.90
C PHE A 83 -1.39 -17.51 -14.29
N ALA A 84 -2.03 -16.34 -14.42
CA ALA A 84 -2.13 -15.63 -15.69
C ALA A 84 -0.76 -15.22 -16.24
N ALA A 85 0.21 -14.89 -15.38
CA ALA A 85 1.58 -14.57 -15.78
C ALA A 85 2.29 -15.73 -16.49
N ASN A 86 1.87 -16.97 -16.23
CA ASN A 86 2.46 -18.17 -16.84
C ASN A 86 1.89 -18.51 -18.24
N VAL A 87 1.03 -17.65 -18.82
CA VAL A 87 0.40 -17.89 -20.14
C VAL A 87 1.41 -18.07 -21.28
N PHE A 88 2.59 -17.46 -21.17
CA PHE A 88 3.70 -17.60 -22.12
C PHE A 88 4.68 -18.74 -21.77
N GLY A 89 4.34 -19.54 -20.77
CA GLY A 89 5.19 -20.60 -20.21
C GLY A 89 6.19 -20.09 -19.16
N PRO A 90 6.80 -21.01 -18.39
CA PRO A 90 7.60 -20.68 -17.21
C PRO A 90 8.87 -19.89 -17.53
N ALA A 91 9.44 -20.06 -18.73
CA ALA A 91 10.60 -19.28 -19.17
C ALA A 91 10.26 -17.79 -19.38
N LEU A 92 9.02 -17.48 -19.81
CA LEU A 92 8.56 -16.11 -20.04
C LEU A 92 7.64 -15.61 -18.91
N TYR A 93 7.65 -16.28 -17.76
CA TYR A 93 6.78 -15.92 -16.62
C TYR A 93 6.96 -14.47 -16.18
N LEU A 94 8.21 -14.01 -16.02
CA LEU A 94 8.51 -12.65 -15.62
C LEU A 94 7.98 -11.62 -16.65
N LEU A 95 7.99 -11.95 -17.94
CA LEU A 95 7.39 -11.10 -18.97
C LEU A 95 5.87 -10.99 -18.76
N GLY A 96 5.18 -12.12 -18.60
CA GLY A 96 3.73 -12.13 -18.37
C GLY A 96 3.34 -11.34 -17.12
N TRP A 97 4.07 -11.55 -16.02
CA TRP A 97 3.88 -10.83 -14.76
C TRP A 97 4.05 -9.31 -14.92
N THR A 98 5.15 -8.88 -15.54
CA THR A 98 5.45 -7.47 -15.77
C THR A 98 4.43 -6.81 -16.70
N LEU A 99 3.95 -7.51 -17.74
CA LEU A 99 2.91 -7.00 -18.62
C LEU A 99 1.57 -6.79 -17.90
N ILE A 100 1.18 -7.68 -16.99
CA ILE A 100 -0.01 -7.49 -16.14
C ILE A 100 0.11 -6.20 -15.34
N ILE A 101 1.27 -5.96 -14.71
CA ILE A 101 1.50 -4.74 -13.92
C ILE A 101 1.49 -3.49 -14.82
N ILE A 102 2.16 -3.52 -15.97
CA ILE A 102 2.14 -2.41 -16.95
C ILE A 102 0.70 -2.08 -17.34
N VAL A 103 -0.13 -3.09 -17.64
CA VAL A 103 -1.52 -2.87 -18.03
C VAL A 103 -2.33 -2.26 -16.87
N LEU A 104 -2.20 -2.79 -15.66
CA LEU A 104 -2.92 -2.25 -14.49
C LEU A 104 -2.49 -0.82 -14.17
N ASP A 105 -1.19 -0.53 -14.27
CA ASP A 105 -0.65 0.82 -14.08
C ASP A 105 -1.17 1.79 -15.16
N ALA A 106 -1.18 1.37 -16.42
CA ALA A 106 -1.75 2.13 -17.54
C ALA A 106 -3.23 2.44 -17.30
N VAL A 107 -4.00 1.47 -16.79
CA VAL A 107 -5.40 1.68 -16.42
C VAL A 107 -5.49 2.71 -15.29
N GLY A 108 -4.71 2.58 -14.21
CA GLY A 108 -4.65 3.57 -13.14
C GLY A 108 -4.35 4.98 -13.67
N LEU A 109 -3.37 5.11 -14.56
CA LEU A 109 -2.97 6.36 -15.18
C LEU A 109 -4.06 6.95 -16.08
N PHE A 110 -4.78 6.12 -16.83
CA PHE A 110 -5.92 6.54 -17.62
C PHE A 110 -6.99 7.20 -16.73
N TYR A 111 -7.26 6.66 -15.55
CA TYR A 111 -8.19 7.26 -14.60
C TYR A 111 -7.71 8.58 -14.00
N LEU A 112 -6.41 8.77 -13.85
CA LEU A 112 -5.80 10.03 -13.39
C LEU A 112 -5.73 11.10 -14.47
N THR A 113 -5.67 10.71 -15.74
CA THR A 113 -5.43 11.61 -16.88
C THR A 113 -6.68 11.85 -17.75
N ARG A 114 -7.86 11.46 -17.29
CA ARG A 114 -9.14 11.63 -18.02
C ARG A 114 -10.16 12.51 -17.29
N GLY A 115 -11.11 13.04 -18.07
CA GLY A 115 -12.27 13.77 -17.55
C GLY A 115 -11.88 15.01 -16.72
N PRO A 116 -12.62 15.31 -15.64
CA PRO A 116 -12.36 16.48 -14.80
C PRO A 116 -10.95 16.52 -14.19
N ARG A 117 -10.30 15.37 -13.98
CA ARG A 117 -8.95 15.30 -13.39
C ARG A 117 -7.88 15.81 -14.36
N ALA A 118 -8.02 15.51 -15.65
CA ALA A 118 -7.16 16.05 -16.70
C ALA A 118 -7.20 17.59 -16.74
N GLN A 119 -8.36 18.18 -16.42
CA GLN A 119 -8.57 19.63 -16.42
C GLN A 119 -8.09 20.30 -15.13
N ARG A 120 -8.27 19.65 -13.98
CA ARG A 120 -7.82 20.15 -12.66
C ARG A 120 -6.30 20.09 -12.51
N GLY A 121 -5.64 19.17 -13.20
CA GLY A 121 -4.19 19.08 -13.29
C GLY A 121 -3.68 17.65 -13.21
N ILE A 122 -2.58 17.38 -13.91
CA ILE A 122 -2.01 16.03 -14.06
C ILE A 122 -0.83 15.74 -13.12
N ALA A 123 -0.57 16.64 -12.16
CA ALA A 123 0.51 16.47 -11.19
C ALA A 123 0.37 15.20 -10.30
N PRO A 124 -0.83 14.76 -9.88
CA PRO A 124 -0.98 13.48 -9.17
C PRO A 124 -0.55 12.28 -10.02
N ALA A 125 -0.72 12.35 -11.34
CA ALA A 125 -0.29 11.30 -12.27
C ALA A 125 1.24 11.27 -12.41
N TRP A 126 1.91 12.43 -12.43
CA TRP A 126 3.36 12.49 -12.34
C TRP A 126 3.87 11.98 -11.00
N PHE A 127 3.21 12.32 -9.88
CA PHE A 127 3.59 11.82 -8.56
C PHE A 127 3.56 10.28 -8.53
N TRP A 128 2.51 9.67 -9.08
CA TRP A 128 2.41 8.22 -9.22
C TRP A 128 3.63 7.64 -9.97
N LEU A 129 3.98 8.19 -11.14
CA LEU A 129 5.15 7.72 -11.90
C LEU A 129 6.48 7.92 -11.16
N PHE A 130 6.68 9.08 -10.52
CA PHE A 130 7.89 9.32 -9.73
C PHE A 130 7.98 8.34 -8.56
N PHE A 131 6.89 8.11 -7.85
CA PHE A 131 6.85 7.13 -6.77
C PHE A 131 7.22 5.72 -7.27
N THR A 132 6.68 5.29 -8.43
CA THR A 132 7.03 4.01 -9.07
C THR A 132 8.53 3.88 -9.36
N ILE A 133 9.19 4.96 -9.80
CA ILE A 133 10.65 4.98 -10.00
C ILE A 133 11.39 4.76 -8.68
N PHE A 134 11.03 5.49 -7.62
CA PHE A 134 11.71 5.39 -6.33
C PHE A 134 11.52 4.01 -5.68
N MET A 135 10.35 3.40 -5.82
CA MET A 135 10.17 2.02 -5.34
C MET A 135 10.90 0.99 -6.20
N GLY A 136 11.47 1.40 -7.34
CA GLY A 136 12.34 0.57 -8.17
C GLY A 136 11.62 -0.69 -8.67
N TYR A 137 12.31 -1.82 -8.64
CA TYR A 137 11.71 -3.08 -9.06
C TYR A 137 10.62 -3.60 -8.12
N LEU A 138 10.49 -3.09 -6.88
CA LEU A 138 9.42 -3.54 -5.96
C LEU A 138 8.04 -3.25 -6.54
N SER A 139 7.90 -2.15 -7.30
CA SER A 139 6.69 -1.81 -8.04
C SER A 139 6.25 -2.89 -9.02
N PHE A 140 7.19 -3.72 -9.48
CA PHE A 140 6.99 -4.72 -10.52
C PHE A 140 7.17 -6.17 -10.05
N ALA A 141 7.81 -6.41 -8.91
CA ALA A 141 8.17 -7.76 -8.47
C ALA A 141 7.30 -8.28 -7.30
N ARG A 142 6.21 -7.58 -6.99
CA ARG A 142 5.35 -7.87 -5.82
C ARG A 142 3.87 -7.69 -6.16
N VAL A 143 3.00 -8.37 -5.41
CA VAL A 143 1.53 -8.32 -5.57
C VAL A 143 0.96 -6.89 -5.36
N GLU A 144 1.72 -6.03 -4.70
CA GLU A 144 1.43 -4.61 -4.53
C GLU A 144 1.29 -3.87 -5.88
N GLY A 145 2.05 -4.25 -6.91
CA GLY A 145 1.92 -3.71 -8.27
C GLY A 145 0.57 -4.01 -8.91
N ILE A 146 -0.15 -5.03 -8.42
CA ILE A 146 -1.50 -5.39 -8.88
C ILE A 146 -2.55 -4.68 -8.04
N THR A 147 -2.41 -4.72 -6.70
CA THR A 147 -3.44 -4.20 -5.80
C THR A 147 -3.46 -2.67 -5.74
N ALA A 148 -2.31 -1.99 -5.85
CA ALA A 148 -2.26 -0.54 -5.73
C ALA A 148 -3.05 0.20 -6.83
N PRO A 149 -2.95 -0.14 -8.14
CA PRO A 149 -3.80 0.46 -9.16
C PRO A 149 -5.30 0.21 -8.94
N ILE A 150 -5.68 -0.99 -8.47
CA ILE A 150 -7.09 -1.32 -8.16
C ILE A 150 -7.61 -0.44 -7.02
N VAL A 151 -6.82 -0.30 -5.95
CA VAL A 151 -7.18 0.54 -4.79
C VAL A 151 -7.23 2.02 -5.18
N LEU A 152 -6.30 2.50 -6.01
CA LEU A 152 -6.35 3.86 -6.56
C LEU A 152 -7.70 4.11 -7.26
N ILE A 153 -8.07 3.23 -8.20
CA ILE A 153 -9.32 3.38 -8.95
C ILE A 153 -10.53 3.32 -8.01
N ALA A 154 -10.51 2.43 -7.01
CA ALA A 154 -11.56 2.34 -6.00
C ALA A 154 -11.72 3.66 -5.23
N LEU A 155 -10.62 4.25 -4.77
CA LEU A 155 -10.63 5.54 -4.06
C LEU A 155 -11.12 6.69 -4.95
N LEU A 156 -10.74 6.71 -6.22
CA LEU A 156 -11.22 7.71 -7.19
C LEU A 156 -12.73 7.62 -7.46
N PHE A 157 -13.36 6.50 -7.12
CA PHE A 157 -14.81 6.29 -7.22
C PHE A 157 -15.53 6.33 -5.87
N ALA A 158 -14.81 6.39 -4.75
CA ALA A 158 -15.37 6.12 -3.44
C ALA A 158 -16.49 7.10 -3.04
N ALA A 159 -16.38 8.37 -3.43
CA ALA A 159 -17.39 9.40 -3.17
C ALA A 159 -18.65 9.21 -4.04
N ASP A 160 -18.48 9.06 -5.36
CA ASP A 160 -19.60 9.06 -6.32
C ASP A 160 -20.25 7.68 -6.49
N ARG A 161 -19.45 6.61 -6.39
CA ARG A 161 -19.86 5.21 -6.64
C ARG A 161 -19.32 4.29 -5.55
N PRO A 162 -19.77 4.47 -4.29
CA PRO A 162 -19.23 3.73 -3.14
C PRO A 162 -19.40 2.22 -3.25
N VAL A 163 -20.43 1.72 -3.95
CA VAL A 163 -20.63 0.28 -4.17
C VAL A 163 -19.56 -0.29 -5.12
N VAL A 164 -19.22 0.43 -6.19
CA VAL A 164 -18.14 0.02 -7.11
C VAL A 164 -16.80 0.02 -6.38
N ALA A 165 -16.54 1.07 -5.57
CA ALA A 165 -15.36 1.12 -4.73
C ALA A 165 -15.31 -0.06 -3.75
N ALA A 166 -16.44 -0.42 -3.12
CA ALA A 166 -16.52 -1.58 -2.23
C ALA A 166 -16.16 -2.89 -2.93
N VAL A 167 -16.72 -3.14 -4.12
CA VAL A 167 -16.41 -4.35 -4.92
C VAL A 167 -14.92 -4.40 -5.25
N LEU A 168 -14.35 -3.30 -5.77
CA LEU A 168 -12.93 -3.24 -6.12
C LEU A 168 -12.01 -3.46 -4.91
N LEU A 169 -12.32 -2.82 -3.78
CA LEU A 169 -11.54 -3.01 -2.54
C LEU A 169 -11.68 -4.42 -1.99
N SER A 170 -12.86 -5.05 -2.07
CA SER A 170 -13.05 -6.44 -1.63
C SER A 170 -12.29 -7.41 -2.53
N VAL A 171 -12.33 -7.24 -3.85
CA VAL A 171 -11.50 -8.03 -4.78
C VAL A 171 -10.02 -7.84 -4.46
N ALA A 172 -9.55 -6.60 -4.29
CA ALA A 172 -8.16 -6.32 -3.93
C ALA A 172 -7.78 -6.92 -2.56
N THR A 173 -8.69 -6.92 -1.59
CA THR A 173 -8.50 -7.54 -0.26
C THR A 173 -8.28 -9.05 -0.36
N TRP A 174 -9.01 -9.71 -1.26
CA TRP A 174 -8.85 -11.14 -1.54
C TRP A 174 -7.63 -11.46 -2.43
N ILE A 175 -6.94 -10.45 -2.97
CA ILE A 175 -5.61 -10.58 -3.58
C ILE A 175 -4.52 -10.36 -2.53
N LYS A 176 -4.67 -9.35 -1.67
CA LYS A 176 -3.76 -9.03 -0.56
C LYS A 176 -4.55 -8.33 0.52
N VAL A 177 -4.32 -8.62 1.80
CA VAL A 177 -5.21 -8.18 2.90
C VAL A 177 -5.22 -6.66 3.15
N TRP A 178 -4.17 -5.93 2.79
CA TRP A 178 -4.01 -4.51 3.16
C TRP A 178 -5.13 -3.54 2.72
N PRO A 179 -5.82 -3.71 1.57
CA PRO A 179 -6.94 -2.84 1.19
C PRO A 179 -8.12 -2.90 2.17
N ALA A 180 -8.18 -3.91 3.06
CA ALA A 180 -9.13 -3.92 4.17
C ALA A 180 -9.03 -2.67 5.05
N ALA A 181 -7.82 -2.09 5.18
CA ALA A 181 -7.61 -0.83 5.88
C ALA A 181 -8.35 0.35 5.24
N VAL A 182 -8.63 0.31 3.94
CA VAL A 182 -9.39 1.33 3.19
C VAL A 182 -10.91 1.04 3.22
N VAL A 183 -11.30 -0.24 3.31
CA VAL A 183 -12.71 -0.64 3.44
C VAL A 183 -13.35 -0.04 4.69
N ALA A 184 -12.63 0.01 5.82
CA ALA A 184 -13.16 0.56 7.07
C ALA A 184 -13.55 2.07 6.96
N PRO A 185 -12.67 2.98 6.51
CA PRO A 185 -13.04 4.37 6.20
C PRO A 185 -14.20 4.48 5.21
N LEU A 186 -14.23 3.65 4.14
CA LEU A 186 -15.34 3.64 3.18
C LEU A 186 -16.67 3.29 3.86
N LEU A 187 -16.71 2.24 4.69
CA LEU A 187 -17.91 1.84 5.42
C LEU A 187 -18.37 2.91 6.42
N ILE A 188 -17.44 3.55 7.12
CA ILE A 188 -17.74 4.56 8.13
C ILE A 188 -18.28 5.84 7.47
N ALA A 189 -17.56 6.35 6.47
CA ALA A 189 -17.87 7.63 5.84
C ALA A 189 -19.02 7.56 4.82
N SER A 190 -19.28 6.40 4.21
CA SER A 190 -20.30 6.28 3.16
C SER A 190 -21.73 6.46 3.69
N ALA A 191 -22.53 7.25 2.97
CA ALA A 191 -23.98 7.33 3.20
C ALA A 191 -24.69 6.02 2.81
N GLN A 192 -24.10 5.23 1.91
CA GLN A 192 -24.64 3.95 1.42
C GLN A 192 -24.00 2.74 2.14
N ARG A 193 -23.59 2.90 3.40
CA ARG A 193 -22.83 1.88 4.17
C ARG A 193 -23.41 0.47 4.15
N VAL A 194 -24.74 0.32 4.13
CA VAL A 194 -25.39 -1.00 4.03
C VAL A 194 -25.11 -1.64 2.67
N ARG A 195 -25.22 -0.88 1.57
CA ARG A 195 -24.91 -1.39 0.22
C ARG A 195 -23.42 -1.69 0.06
N VAL A 196 -22.55 -0.86 0.64
CA VAL A 196 -21.09 -1.10 0.68
C VAL A 196 -20.80 -2.41 1.42
N LEU A 197 -21.41 -2.61 2.60
CA LEU A 197 -21.25 -3.84 3.38
C LEU A 197 -21.75 -5.06 2.61
N LEU A 198 -22.96 -4.99 2.04
CA LEU A 198 -23.54 -6.08 1.26
C LEU A 198 -22.71 -6.42 0.02
N ALA A 199 -22.15 -5.42 -0.67
CA ALA A 199 -21.27 -5.65 -1.80
C ALA A 199 -19.99 -6.40 -1.38
N GLY A 200 -19.37 -6.00 -0.26
CA GLY A 200 -18.19 -6.70 0.26
C GLY A 200 -18.51 -8.12 0.72
N VAL A 201 -19.62 -8.32 1.42
CA VAL A 201 -20.11 -9.65 1.82
C VAL A 201 -20.39 -10.52 0.59
N ALA A 202 -21.03 -9.97 -0.45
CA ALA A 202 -21.33 -10.70 -1.68
C ALA A 202 -20.05 -11.16 -2.40
N VAL A 203 -19.06 -10.27 -2.55
CA VAL A 203 -17.75 -10.64 -3.13
C VAL A 203 -17.08 -11.73 -2.30
N SER A 204 -17.02 -11.57 -0.97
CA SER A 204 -16.42 -12.58 -0.09
C SER A 204 -17.14 -13.91 -0.11
N ALA A 205 -18.48 -13.92 -0.18
CA ALA A 205 -19.27 -15.15 -0.29
C ALA A 205 -19.03 -15.87 -1.62
N VAL A 206 -18.92 -15.12 -2.74
CA VAL A 206 -18.58 -15.70 -4.05
C VAL A 206 -17.18 -16.30 -4.03
N VAL A 207 -16.20 -15.57 -3.49
CA VAL A 207 -14.80 -16.04 -3.41
C VAL A 207 -14.68 -17.28 -2.51
N ALA A 208 -15.25 -17.22 -1.30
CA ALA A 208 -15.23 -18.35 -0.36
C ALA A 208 -15.99 -19.55 -0.92
N GLY A 209 -17.18 -19.34 -1.49
CA GLY A 209 -17.98 -20.39 -2.11
C GLY A 209 -17.24 -21.06 -3.26
N ALA A 210 -16.63 -20.29 -4.17
CA ALA A 210 -15.81 -20.84 -5.25
C ALA A 210 -14.63 -21.66 -4.71
N THR A 211 -13.95 -21.17 -3.67
CA THR A 211 -12.81 -21.88 -3.04
C THR A 211 -13.22 -23.21 -2.40
N VAL A 212 -14.39 -23.25 -1.74
CA VAL A 212 -14.93 -24.48 -1.18
C VAL A 212 -15.30 -25.47 -2.29
N LEU A 213 -15.93 -25.00 -3.37
CA LEU A 213 -16.32 -25.84 -4.51
C LEU A 213 -15.13 -26.47 -5.23
N THR A 214 -13.95 -25.86 -5.16
CA THR A 214 -12.73 -26.46 -5.71
C THR A 214 -12.00 -27.40 -4.76
N GLY A 215 -12.55 -27.65 -3.57
CA GLY A 215 -11.96 -28.54 -2.55
C GLY A 215 -10.88 -27.87 -1.68
N ALA A 216 -10.64 -26.56 -1.84
CA ALA A 216 -9.60 -25.82 -1.14
C ALA A 216 -10.13 -25.04 0.09
N GLY A 217 -11.35 -25.33 0.53
CA GLY A 217 -12.03 -24.58 1.61
C GLY A 217 -11.28 -24.57 2.94
N SER A 218 -10.50 -25.62 3.27
CA SER A 218 -9.69 -25.68 4.49
C SER A 218 -8.59 -24.62 4.54
N HIS A 219 -8.13 -24.14 3.39
CA HIS A 219 -7.02 -23.21 3.27
C HIS A 219 -7.45 -21.73 3.27
N LEU A 220 -8.75 -21.44 3.36
CA LEU A 220 -9.32 -20.09 3.23
C LEU A 220 -8.70 -19.07 4.18
N PHE A 221 -8.22 -19.50 5.35
CA PHE A 221 -7.67 -18.63 6.40
C PHE A 221 -6.17 -18.83 6.63
N ASP A 222 -5.50 -19.69 5.86
CA ASP A 222 -4.07 -20.00 6.04
C ASP A 222 -3.22 -18.74 5.94
N PHE A 223 -3.56 -17.80 5.06
CA PHE A 223 -2.83 -16.53 4.96
C PHE A 223 -2.82 -15.75 6.29
N ALA A 224 -3.90 -15.83 7.08
CA ALA A 224 -4.01 -15.13 8.36
C ALA A 224 -3.24 -15.87 9.46
N ILE A 225 -3.31 -17.21 9.47
CA ILE A 225 -2.57 -18.07 10.40
C ILE A 225 -1.06 -17.91 10.17
N ASN A 226 -0.62 -18.06 8.92
CA ASN A 226 0.78 -17.90 8.52
C ASN A 226 1.33 -16.51 8.86
N GLN A 227 0.50 -15.45 8.82
CA GLN A 227 0.91 -14.11 9.28
C GLN A 227 1.04 -14.03 10.81
N GLY A 228 0.15 -14.71 11.53
CA GLY A 228 0.16 -14.79 12.99
C GLY A 228 1.39 -15.49 13.56
N GLU A 229 2.02 -16.41 12.82
CA GLU A 229 3.18 -17.18 13.28
C GLU A 229 4.54 -16.51 12.99
N ARG A 230 4.57 -15.41 12.22
CA ARG A 230 5.83 -14.71 11.90
C ARG A 230 6.46 -14.02 13.09
N GLY A 231 7.78 -13.92 13.11
CA GLY A 231 8.52 -13.04 14.00
C GLY A 231 8.41 -11.57 13.60
N MET A 232 9.26 -10.74 14.21
CA MET A 232 9.39 -9.34 13.82
C MET A 232 10.33 -9.23 12.62
N GLN A 233 9.77 -8.86 11.47
CA GLN A 233 10.56 -8.64 10.26
C GLN A 233 11.51 -7.46 10.46
N LEU A 234 12.72 -7.57 9.91
CA LEU A 234 13.85 -6.65 10.07
C LEU A 234 13.47 -5.17 10.02
N GLU A 235 12.61 -4.80 9.08
CA GLU A 235 12.28 -3.42 8.79
C GLU A 235 10.94 -2.96 9.36
N ALA A 236 10.26 -3.80 10.16
CA ALA A 236 9.08 -3.37 10.88
C ALA A 236 9.41 -2.24 11.87
N SER A 237 8.47 -1.32 12.07
CA SER A 237 8.72 -0.12 12.89
C SER A 237 9.17 -0.47 14.31
N PHE A 238 8.55 -1.49 14.90
CA PHE A 238 8.87 -1.97 16.25
C PHE A 238 10.09 -2.88 16.31
N SER A 239 10.65 -3.32 15.18
CA SER A 239 11.92 -4.06 15.13
C SER A 239 13.13 -3.17 15.37
N THR A 240 12.99 -1.85 15.15
CA THR A 240 14.08 -0.86 15.23
C THR A 240 14.97 -1.02 16.48
N PRO A 241 14.44 -1.23 17.70
CA PRO A 241 15.28 -1.46 18.88
C PRO A 241 16.19 -2.69 18.74
N TRP A 242 15.68 -3.82 18.25
CA TRP A 242 16.47 -5.05 18.07
C TRP A 242 17.46 -4.96 16.91
N VAL A 243 17.18 -4.14 15.88
CA VAL A 243 18.18 -3.78 14.87
C VAL A 243 19.38 -3.10 15.53
N TRP A 244 19.14 -2.11 16.39
CA TRP A 244 20.23 -1.43 17.10
C TRP A 244 20.92 -2.31 18.13
N LEU A 245 20.20 -3.19 18.83
CA LEU A 245 20.84 -4.18 19.70
C LEU A 245 21.78 -5.11 18.91
N SER A 246 21.39 -5.50 17.70
CA SER A 246 22.24 -6.29 16.80
C SER A 246 23.48 -5.50 16.36
N VAL A 247 23.31 -4.24 15.95
CA VAL A 247 24.42 -3.33 15.59
C VAL A 247 25.42 -3.18 16.73
N LEU A 248 24.93 -3.06 17.97
CA LEU A 248 25.74 -2.88 19.17
C LEU A 248 26.23 -4.20 19.79
N SER A 249 25.85 -5.35 19.21
CA SER A 249 26.16 -6.69 19.72
C SER A 249 25.72 -6.90 21.19
N ILE A 250 24.53 -6.42 21.56
CA ILE A 250 24.01 -6.47 22.93
C ILE A 250 23.01 -7.62 23.10
N GLY A 251 23.13 -8.37 24.19
CA GLY A 251 22.11 -9.32 24.64
C GLY A 251 21.90 -10.51 23.71
N GLY A 252 22.87 -10.83 22.84
CA GLY A 252 22.73 -11.87 21.83
C GLY A 252 21.73 -11.54 20.71
N ALA A 253 21.37 -10.25 20.55
CA ALA A 253 20.50 -9.83 19.46
C ALA A 253 21.17 -10.04 18.10
N GLN A 254 20.40 -10.51 17.13
CA GLN A 254 20.87 -10.81 15.79
C GLN A 254 19.78 -10.61 14.74
N ILE A 255 20.21 -10.40 13.50
CA ILE A 255 19.36 -10.38 12.32
C ILE A 255 19.62 -11.70 11.57
N ALA A 256 18.57 -12.45 11.26
CA ALA A 256 18.72 -13.72 10.55
C ALA A 256 17.54 -14.00 9.61
N ASP A 257 17.81 -14.79 8.57
CA ASP A 257 16.80 -15.21 7.61
C ASP A 257 16.00 -16.41 8.13
N ASN A 258 14.67 -16.26 8.11
CA ASN A 258 13.72 -17.33 8.29
C ASN A 258 13.29 -17.87 6.93
N VAL A 259 14.00 -18.89 6.46
CA VAL A 259 13.82 -19.48 5.12
C VAL A 259 12.46 -20.15 4.94
N ALA A 260 11.84 -20.65 6.02
CA ALA A 260 10.53 -21.31 5.97
C ALA A 260 9.40 -20.37 5.54
N ILE A 261 9.57 -19.06 5.74
CA ILE A 261 8.56 -18.04 5.41
C ILE A 261 9.11 -16.89 4.53
N ASN A 262 10.32 -17.06 4.00
CA ASN A 262 11.05 -16.09 3.18
C ASN A 262 11.02 -14.68 3.81
N SER A 263 11.53 -14.57 5.03
CA SER A 263 11.51 -13.33 5.82
C SER A 263 12.81 -13.16 6.59
N THR A 264 13.44 -11.99 6.49
CA THR A 264 14.54 -11.60 7.39
C THR A 264 13.98 -11.01 8.66
N GLU A 265 14.33 -11.56 9.82
CA GLU A 265 13.76 -11.24 11.13
C GLU A 265 14.82 -10.73 12.11
N VAL A 266 14.37 -10.08 13.18
CA VAL A 266 15.22 -9.72 14.33
C VAL A 266 14.95 -10.64 15.51
N TYR A 267 16.02 -11.03 16.20
CA TYR A 267 15.99 -11.85 17.41
C TYR A 267 16.74 -11.15 18.53
N GLY A 268 16.42 -11.50 19.78
CA GLY A 268 17.08 -10.98 20.97
C GLY A 268 16.17 -10.94 22.19
N PRO A 269 16.61 -10.33 23.30
CA PRO A 269 15.86 -10.33 24.54
C PRO A 269 14.46 -9.74 24.36
N GLY A 270 13.43 -10.51 24.71
CA GLY A 270 12.03 -10.09 24.65
C GLY A 270 11.45 -9.91 23.23
N ALA A 271 12.17 -10.28 22.17
CA ALA A 271 11.70 -10.12 20.79
C ALA A 271 10.40 -10.90 20.54
N ASP A 272 10.31 -12.14 21.01
CA ASP A 272 9.11 -12.98 20.83
C ASP A 272 7.88 -12.41 21.54
N VAL A 273 8.08 -11.85 22.74
CA VAL A 273 7.01 -11.18 23.49
C VAL A 273 6.55 -9.93 22.75
N ALA A 274 7.48 -9.14 22.22
CA ALA A 274 7.14 -7.98 21.40
C ALA A 274 6.38 -8.40 20.13
N ALA A 275 6.86 -9.41 19.41
CA ALA A 275 6.20 -9.97 18.22
C ALA A 275 4.76 -10.42 18.52
N MET A 276 4.56 -11.12 19.64
CA MET A 276 3.25 -11.56 20.12
C MET A 276 2.33 -10.36 20.43
N LEU A 277 2.83 -9.33 21.10
CA LEU A 277 2.06 -8.15 21.49
C LEU A 277 1.73 -7.20 20.33
N MET A 278 2.49 -7.24 19.23
CA MET A 278 2.22 -6.41 18.05
C MET A 278 0.88 -6.73 17.39
N GLN A 279 0.44 -8.00 17.42
CA GLN A 279 -0.85 -8.38 16.84
C GLN A 279 -2.06 -7.74 17.55
N PRO A 280 -2.24 -7.86 18.89
CA PRO A 280 -3.29 -7.12 19.58
C PRO A 280 -3.10 -5.61 19.50
N LEU A 281 -1.85 -5.11 19.47
CA LEU A 281 -1.59 -3.68 19.30
C LEU A 281 -2.10 -3.15 17.95
N LEU A 282 -1.91 -3.89 16.86
CA LEU A 282 -2.47 -3.55 15.54
C LEU A 282 -4.00 -3.52 15.58
N ILE A 283 -4.64 -4.47 16.26
CA ILE A 283 -6.10 -4.49 16.43
C ILE A 283 -6.55 -3.25 17.22
N ILE A 284 -5.90 -2.93 18.33
CA ILE A 284 -6.20 -1.74 19.14
C ILE A 284 -6.05 -0.46 18.32
N ALA A 285 -4.96 -0.32 17.57
CA ALA A 285 -4.72 0.84 16.71
C ALA A 285 -5.80 0.98 15.62
N THR A 286 -6.21 -0.13 15.01
CA THR A 286 -7.27 -0.19 14.00
C THR A 286 -8.62 0.24 14.60
N VAL A 287 -8.97 -0.29 15.78
CA VAL A 287 -10.21 0.07 16.48
C VAL A 287 -10.19 1.54 16.92
N ALA A 288 -9.06 2.03 17.45
CA ALA A 288 -8.91 3.43 17.85
C ALA A 288 -9.06 4.38 16.65
N GLY A 289 -8.46 4.04 15.51
CA GLY A 289 -8.63 4.79 14.25
C GLY A 289 -10.08 4.81 13.79
N ALA A 290 -10.77 3.66 13.82
CA ALA A 290 -12.18 3.56 13.49
C ALA A 290 -13.08 4.41 14.41
N LEU A 291 -12.86 4.34 15.73
CA LEU A 291 -13.58 5.13 16.71
C LEU A 291 -13.34 6.64 16.52
N LEU A 292 -12.11 7.04 16.22
CA LEU A 292 -11.76 8.43 15.92
C LEU A 292 -12.49 8.93 14.67
N MET A 293 -12.56 8.13 13.61
CA MET A 293 -13.33 8.48 12.40
C MET A 293 -14.83 8.57 12.68
N ILE A 294 -15.40 7.64 13.45
CA ILE A 294 -16.81 7.67 13.86
C ILE A 294 -17.09 8.94 14.68
N TRP A 295 -16.21 9.30 15.60
CA TRP A 295 -16.30 10.53 16.38
C TRP A 295 -16.29 11.76 15.46
N ALA A 296 -15.35 11.84 14.51
CA ALA A 296 -15.24 12.96 13.58
C ALA A 296 -16.49 13.07 12.70
N LEU A 297 -17.01 11.94 12.20
CA LEU A 297 -18.25 11.89 11.41
C LEU A 297 -19.45 12.38 12.23
N ARG A 298 -19.58 11.95 13.49
CA ARG A 298 -20.66 12.39 14.39
C ARG A 298 -20.59 13.90 14.67
N ARG A 299 -19.38 14.47 14.72
CA ARG A 299 -19.20 15.92 14.80
C ARG A 299 -19.56 16.65 13.51
N GLY A 300 -19.69 15.95 12.39
CA GLY A 300 -20.12 16.50 11.10
C GLY A 300 -18.99 16.71 10.09
N ALA A 301 -17.86 15.99 10.25
CA ALA A 301 -16.82 15.97 9.23
C ALA A 301 -17.41 15.63 7.85
N GLU A 302 -16.91 16.32 6.82
CA GLU A 302 -17.24 16.03 5.42
C GLU A 302 -16.79 14.59 5.09
N ARG A 303 -17.65 13.84 4.38
CA ARG A 303 -17.52 12.39 4.22
C ARG A 303 -16.40 12.00 3.27
N GLU A 304 -16.21 12.73 2.17
CA GLU A 304 -15.14 12.46 1.21
C GLU A 304 -13.77 12.74 1.84
N GLU A 305 -13.62 13.87 2.53
CA GLU A 305 -12.41 14.22 3.29
C GLU A 305 -12.13 13.18 4.38
N LEU A 306 -13.15 12.77 5.16
CA LEU A 306 -12.99 11.75 6.18
C LEU A 306 -12.59 10.39 5.60
N LEU A 307 -13.11 10.03 4.42
CA LEU A 307 -12.77 8.80 3.74
C LEU A 307 -11.29 8.79 3.33
N LEU A 308 -10.80 9.87 2.71
CA LEU A 308 -9.42 9.94 2.23
C LEU A 308 -8.42 10.01 3.39
N GLU A 309 -8.66 10.90 4.36
CA GLU A 309 -7.77 11.07 5.54
C GLU A 309 -7.83 9.83 6.46
N GLY A 310 -9.01 9.24 6.60
CA GLY A 310 -9.22 7.97 7.30
C GLY A 310 -8.50 6.81 6.63
N SER A 311 -8.47 6.77 5.29
CA SER A 311 -7.69 5.76 4.54
C SER A 311 -6.21 5.91 4.80
N LEU A 312 -5.69 7.14 4.84
CA LEU A 312 -4.28 7.38 5.16
C LEU A 312 -3.96 6.94 6.60
N LEU A 313 -4.83 7.29 7.54
CA LEU A 313 -4.72 6.87 8.95
C LEU A 313 -4.64 5.35 9.08
N MET A 314 -5.62 4.64 8.50
CA MET A 314 -5.73 3.19 8.66
C MET A 314 -4.62 2.44 7.94
N VAL A 315 -4.26 2.83 6.72
CA VAL A 315 -3.14 2.22 5.99
C VAL A 315 -1.82 2.48 6.70
N THR A 316 -1.57 3.70 7.18
CA THR A 316 -0.33 3.98 7.93
C THR A 316 -0.28 3.23 9.25
N ALA A 317 -1.41 3.08 9.96
CA ALA A 317 -1.49 2.26 11.16
C ALA A 317 -1.20 0.78 10.87
N PHE A 318 -1.74 0.24 9.76
CA PHE A 318 -1.45 -1.11 9.27
C PHE A 318 0.03 -1.32 8.96
N ILE A 319 0.77 -0.28 8.58
CA ILE A 319 2.22 -0.38 8.34
C ILE A 319 2.99 -0.28 9.66
N VAL A 320 2.66 0.71 10.50
CA VAL A 320 3.43 1.02 11.71
C VAL A 320 3.33 -0.09 12.76
N PHE A 321 2.14 -0.66 12.96
CA PHE A 321 1.89 -1.65 14.02
C PHE A 321 1.98 -3.11 13.56
N ASN A 322 2.33 -3.35 12.29
CA ASN A 322 2.44 -4.70 11.77
C ASN A 322 3.86 -5.24 11.95
N LYS A 323 3.98 -6.47 12.45
CA LYS A 323 5.25 -7.14 12.69
C LYS A 323 5.98 -7.54 11.41
N VAL A 324 5.29 -7.58 10.27
CA VAL A 324 5.84 -7.95 8.96
C VAL A 324 6.05 -6.70 8.11
N GLY A 325 6.87 -5.76 8.56
CA GLY A 325 7.04 -4.44 7.93
C GLY A 325 7.98 -4.40 6.72
N SER A 326 7.67 -5.21 5.70
CA SER A 326 8.47 -5.35 4.48
C SER A 326 8.50 -4.07 3.61
N PRO A 327 9.57 -3.82 2.80
CA PRO A 327 9.71 -2.60 1.98
C PRO A 327 8.51 -2.30 1.08
N GLN A 328 7.87 -3.33 0.53
CA GLN A 328 6.73 -3.16 -0.39
C GLN A 328 5.50 -2.55 0.29
N PHE A 329 5.41 -2.55 1.62
CA PHE A 329 4.27 -1.93 2.33
C PHE A 329 4.18 -0.43 2.07
N ILE A 330 5.29 0.22 1.72
CA ILE A 330 5.31 1.64 1.35
C ILE A 330 4.45 1.91 0.10
N ILE A 331 4.32 0.93 -0.80
CA ILE A 331 3.47 1.02 -2.01
C ILE A 331 1.99 1.19 -1.63
N TRP A 332 1.55 0.68 -0.48
CA TRP A 332 0.16 0.79 -0.01
C TRP A 332 -0.29 2.24 0.21
N LEU A 333 0.65 3.13 0.54
CA LEU A 333 0.38 4.55 0.79
C LEU A 333 0.15 5.34 -0.50
N ALA A 334 0.76 4.93 -1.62
CA ALA A 334 0.69 5.63 -2.89
C ALA A 334 -0.73 5.86 -3.42
N PRO A 335 -1.63 4.85 -3.54
CA PRO A 335 -2.98 5.08 -4.05
C PRO A 335 -3.78 6.02 -3.17
N VAL A 336 -3.57 6.00 -1.85
CA VAL A 336 -4.25 6.89 -0.89
C VAL A 336 -3.79 8.33 -1.06
N VAL A 337 -2.47 8.55 -1.07
CA VAL A 337 -1.87 9.88 -1.23
C VAL A 337 -2.23 10.47 -2.59
N VAL A 338 -2.19 9.67 -3.66
CA VAL A 338 -2.52 10.13 -5.01
C VAL A 338 -3.99 10.48 -5.13
N ALA A 339 -4.90 9.66 -4.59
CA ALA A 339 -6.33 10.02 -4.53
C ALA A 339 -6.53 11.34 -3.78
N GLY A 340 -5.86 11.51 -2.64
CA GLY A 340 -5.84 12.76 -1.89
C GLY A 340 -5.32 13.97 -2.67
N LEU A 341 -4.22 13.83 -3.39
CA LEU A 341 -3.67 14.87 -4.27
C LEU A 341 -4.64 15.25 -5.40
N THR A 342 -5.42 14.30 -5.93
CA THR A 342 -6.47 14.61 -6.93
C THR A 342 -7.64 15.39 -6.33
N HIS A 343 -7.89 15.24 -5.04
CA HIS A 343 -8.96 15.92 -4.32
C HIS A 343 -8.53 17.32 -3.86
N ASN A 344 -7.39 17.44 -3.18
CA ASN A 344 -6.87 18.72 -2.69
C ASN A 344 -5.33 18.74 -2.62
N TRP A 345 -4.71 19.31 -3.66
CA TRP A 345 -3.24 19.37 -3.78
C TRP A 345 -2.56 20.04 -2.58
N ASP A 346 -3.04 21.22 -2.16
CA ASP A 346 -2.37 22.01 -1.13
C ASP A 346 -2.38 21.34 0.23
N ARG A 347 -3.42 20.58 0.52
CA ARG A 347 -3.51 19.79 1.75
C ARG A 347 -2.61 18.56 1.68
N TRP A 348 -2.64 17.85 0.55
CA TRP A 348 -1.99 16.55 0.40
C TRP A 348 -0.51 16.63 0.00
N LYS A 349 0.04 17.82 -0.26
CA LYS A 349 1.48 17.99 -0.48
C LYS A 349 2.34 17.55 0.71
N VAL A 350 1.83 17.67 1.95
CA VAL A 350 2.55 17.23 3.17
C VAL A 350 2.68 15.71 3.23
N PRO A 351 1.57 14.91 3.20
CA PRO A 351 1.69 13.46 3.17
C PRO A 351 2.42 12.96 1.92
N ALA A 352 2.29 13.64 0.77
CA ALA A 352 3.08 13.34 -0.43
C ALA A 352 4.59 13.52 -0.23
N THR A 353 5.00 14.61 0.44
CA THR A 353 6.42 14.86 0.73
C THR A 353 6.96 13.82 1.73
N LEU A 354 6.20 13.51 2.79
CA LEU A 354 6.56 12.44 3.73
C LEU A 354 6.69 11.10 3.02
N LEU A 355 5.73 10.75 2.15
CA LEU A 355 5.76 9.51 1.37
C LEU A 355 7.00 9.44 0.47
N MET A 356 7.41 10.53 -0.19
CA MET A 356 8.63 10.52 -0.99
C MET A 356 9.89 10.36 -0.15
N GLY A 357 9.95 10.94 1.06
CA GLY A 357 11.05 10.71 1.99
C GLY A 357 11.12 9.25 2.48
N ILE A 358 9.96 8.66 2.77
CA ILE A 358 9.82 7.24 3.12
C ILE A 358 10.27 6.37 1.93
N ALA A 359 9.77 6.63 0.72
CA ALA A 359 10.13 5.88 -0.48
C ALA A 359 11.62 5.99 -0.79
N PHE A 360 12.23 7.17 -0.66
CA PHE A 360 13.66 7.36 -0.88
C PHE A 360 14.51 6.60 0.13
N THR A 361 14.19 6.71 1.43
CA THR A 361 14.93 5.95 2.46
C THR A 361 14.74 4.45 2.30
N THR A 362 13.54 4.00 1.93
CA THR A 362 13.29 2.60 1.55
C THR A 362 14.12 2.19 0.34
N PHE A 363 14.20 2.99 -0.72
CA PHE A 363 15.00 2.70 -1.92
C PHE A 363 16.49 2.56 -1.62
N VAL A 364 17.02 3.45 -0.77
CA VAL A 364 18.41 3.39 -0.30
C VAL A 364 18.67 2.08 0.43
N ILE A 365 17.74 1.62 1.27
CA ILE A 365 17.89 0.32 1.94
C ILE A 365 17.69 -0.81 0.94
N TYR A 366 16.49 -0.93 0.39
CA TYR A 366 16.11 -1.99 -0.53
C TYR A 366 15.75 -1.36 -1.89
N PRO A 367 16.50 -1.66 -2.96
CA PRO A 367 17.42 -2.80 -3.06
C PRO A 367 18.90 -2.49 -2.83
N LEU A 368 19.30 -1.22 -2.68
CA LEU A 368 20.72 -0.84 -2.84
C LEU A 368 21.65 -1.34 -1.73
N PHE A 369 21.21 -1.29 -0.47
CA PHE A 369 22.03 -1.58 0.70
C PHE A 369 21.36 -2.54 1.68
N TYR A 370 20.58 -3.50 1.16
CA TYR A 370 19.91 -4.49 1.99
C TYR A 370 20.91 -5.43 2.64
N THR A 371 21.94 -5.86 1.89
CA THR A 371 23.01 -6.72 2.41
C THR A 371 23.77 -6.08 3.58
N PRO A 372 24.19 -4.80 3.52
CA PRO A 372 24.71 -4.13 4.71
C PRO A 372 23.72 -4.11 5.89
N LEU A 373 22.42 -3.88 5.64
CA LEU A 373 21.42 -3.85 6.71
C LEU A 373 21.29 -5.21 7.42
N ILE A 374 21.20 -6.31 6.68
CA ILE A 374 21.09 -7.66 7.27
C ILE A 374 22.34 -8.04 8.07
N HIS A 375 23.50 -7.45 7.75
CA HIS A 375 24.75 -7.59 8.51
C HIS A 375 24.91 -6.50 9.59
N ALA A 376 23.81 -5.96 10.10
CA ALA A 376 23.77 -4.99 11.20
C ALA A 376 24.66 -3.75 10.98
N ASN A 377 24.73 -3.23 9.75
CA ASN A 377 25.46 -2.00 9.47
C ASN A 377 24.82 -0.78 10.17
N PRO A 378 25.56 0.02 10.96
CA PRO A 378 25.01 1.15 11.71
C PRO A 378 24.45 2.27 10.83
N ILE A 379 25.02 2.50 9.64
CA ILE A 379 24.54 3.53 8.73
C ILE A 379 23.17 3.11 8.16
N MET A 380 23.03 1.87 7.72
CA MET A 380 21.74 1.38 7.21
C MET A 380 20.68 1.25 8.31
N ALA A 381 21.08 0.87 9.53
CA ALA A 381 20.19 0.92 10.70
C ALA A 381 19.69 2.35 10.98
N ALA A 382 20.54 3.37 10.82
CA ALA A 382 20.14 4.78 10.93
C ALA A 382 19.19 5.20 9.81
N VAL A 383 19.43 4.80 8.56
CA VAL A 383 18.51 5.07 7.43
C VAL A 383 17.14 4.42 7.68
N LEU A 384 17.12 3.17 8.17
CA LEU A 384 15.88 2.47 8.53
C LEU A 384 15.16 3.17 9.68
N THR A 385 15.91 3.66 10.67
CA THR A 385 15.35 4.45 11.78
C THR A 385 14.69 5.72 11.26
N ILE A 386 15.33 6.45 10.33
CA ILE A 386 14.75 7.64 9.69
C ILE A 386 13.45 7.27 8.96
N ARG A 387 13.46 6.18 8.17
CA ARG A 387 12.26 5.68 7.48
C ARG A 387 11.10 5.43 8.45
N ASN A 388 11.38 4.75 9.57
CA ASN A 388 10.38 4.42 10.59
C ASN A 388 9.87 5.65 11.33
N VAL A 389 10.74 6.62 11.63
CA VAL A 389 10.33 7.92 12.19
C VAL A 389 9.44 8.69 11.23
N LEU A 390 9.73 8.67 9.92
CA LEU A 390 8.87 9.31 8.92
C LEU A 390 7.50 8.63 8.82
N LEU A 391 7.42 7.31 8.90
CA LEU A 391 6.16 6.56 8.96
C LEU A 391 5.33 6.93 10.20
N VAL A 392 5.96 6.98 11.38
CA VAL A 392 5.28 7.41 12.61
C VAL A 392 4.84 8.87 12.51
N THR A 393 5.65 9.73 11.88
CA THR A 393 5.29 11.13 11.64
C THR A 393 4.07 11.25 10.73
N LEU A 394 3.99 10.43 9.66
CA LEU A 394 2.83 10.36 8.78
C LEU A 394 1.58 9.86 9.52
N LEU A 395 1.73 8.87 10.41
CA LEU A 395 0.64 8.39 11.26
C LEU A 395 0.12 9.50 12.19
N VAL A 396 1.02 10.18 12.89
CA VAL A 396 0.67 11.31 13.77
C VAL A 396 -0.03 12.41 12.98
N TRP A 397 0.46 12.72 11.78
CA TRP A 397 -0.18 13.67 10.88
C TRP A 397 -1.62 13.25 10.53
N ALA A 398 -1.84 11.99 10.13
CA ALA A 398 -3.15 11.48 9.78
C ALA A 398 -4.14 11.46 10.97
N VAL A 399 -3.65 11.11 12.17
CA VAL A 399 -4.43 11.19 13.42
C VAL A 399 -4.86 12.63 13.69
N ARG A 400 -3.91 13.57 13.69
CA ARG A 400 -4.18 15.00 13.93
C ARG A 400 -5.19 15.55 12.94
N ARG A 401 -5.04 15.18 11.67
CA ARG A 401 -5.92 15.62 10.60
C ARG A 401 -7.35 15.12 10.79
N THR A 402 -7.51 13.85 11.17
CA THR A 402 -8.83 13.28 11.50
C THR A 402 -9.47 13.99 12.70
N ILE A 403 -8.67 14.36 13.71
CA ILE A 403 -9.13 15.17 14.86
C ILE A 403 -9.62 16.57 14.41
N GLU A 404 -8.84 17.24 13.56
CA GLU A 404 -9.18 18.57 13.04
C GLU A 404 -10.48 18.58 12.26
N LEU A 405 -10.75 17.56 11.44
CA LEU A 405 -12.02 17.42 10.71
C LEU A 405 -13.23 17.42 11.66
N GLY A 406 -13.14 16.68 12.78
CA GLY A 406 -14.21 16.65 13.78
C GLY A 406 -14.36 17.98 14.54
N ARG A 407 -13.27 18.66 14.87
CA ARG A 407 -13.31 19.95 15.59
C ARG A 407 -13.88 21.07 14.73
N LYS A 408 -13.41 21.19 13.48
CA LYS A 408 -13.87 22.24 12.55
C LYS A 408 -15.38 22.15 12.31
N ALA A 409 -15.89 20.95 12.06
CA ALA A 409 -17.31 20.71 11.85
C ALA A 409 -18.18 21.08 13.07
N SER A 410 -17.65 20.91 14.28
CA SER A 410 -18.36 21.34 15.50
C SER A 410 -18.45 22.86 15.58
N HIS A 411 -17.35 23.58 15.34
CA HIS A 411 -17.33 25.05 15.38
C HIS A 411 -18.25 25.70 14.34
N GLU A 412 -18.32 25.16 13.13
CA GLU A 412 -19.23 25.65 12.09
C GLU A 412 -20.70 25.45 12.49
N LYS A 413 -21.04 24.30 13.09
CA LYS A 413 -22.38 24.04 13.63
C LYS A 413 -22.74 24.99 14.76
N ASP A 414 -21.82 25.21 15.71
CA ASP A 414 -22.06 26.09 16.86
C ASP A 414 -22.24 27.56 16.43
N THR A 415 -21.51 28.00 15.40
CA THR A 415 -21.60 29.36 14.85
C THR A 415 -22.93 29.57 14.11
N LEU A 416 -23.40 28.57 13.36
CA LEU A 416 -24.71 28.62 12.70
C LEU A 416 -25.89 28.54 13.68
N ALA A 417 -25.69 27.99 14.88
CA ALA A 417 -26.72 27.85 15.91
C ALA A 417 -26.89 29.11 16.80
N GLN A 418 -25.97 30.08 16.75
CA GLN A 418 -26.12 31.34 17.49
C GLN A 418 -27.15 32.26 16.80
N PRO A 419 -28.13 32.83 17.53
CA PRO A 419 -29.07 33.80 16.96
C PRO A 419 -28.30 35.00 16.39
N GLN A 420 -28.51 35.33 15.12
CA GLN A 420 -27.98 36.57 14.55
C GLN A 420 -28.65 37.74 15.28
N THR A 421 -27.91 38.42 16.16
CA THR A 421 -28.35 39.67 16.75
C THR A 421 -28.55 40.69 15.64
N PRO A 422 -29.75 41.29 15.49
CA PRO A 422 -29.97 42.32 14.48
C PRO A 422 -29.00 43.47 14.73
N THR A 423 -28.29 43.88 13.69
CA THR A 423 -27.43 45.06 13.73
C THR A 423 -28.31 46.28 14.03
N PRO A 424 -28.03 47.07 15.09
CA PRO A 424 -28.77 48.31 15.32
C PRO A 424 -28.55 49.24 14.13
N ARG A 425 -29.64 49.74 13.54
CA ARG A 425 -29.61 50.78 12.50
C ARG A 425 -29.34 52.15 13.09
#